data_AF-A0A8C3VV80-F1
#
_entry.id   AF-A0A8C3VV80-F1
#
_cell.length_a   1.000
_cell.length_b   1.000
_cell.length_c   1.000
_cell.angle_alpha   90.00
_cell.angle_beta   90.00
_cell.angle_gamma   90.00
#
_symmetry.space_group_name_H-M   'P 1'
#
loop_
_entity.id
_entity.type
_entity.pdbx_description
1 polymer ?
#
loop_
_entity_poly.entity_id
_entity_poly.type
_entity_poly.pdbx_seq_one_letter_code
_entity_poly.pdbx_strand_id
1 'polypeptide(L)'
;AVLEDQGTAGPRPLTGPPEQTPEEMSFYAPNYLCLSIVALIIFPPLGIPAIIFSRKTTEANKNSKWEEAYINSGRTGWLDVFAILIGLGLIYYFVLFT
;
A
#
# COMPACT_ATOMS: atom_id res chain seq x y z
N ALA A 1 -1.85 17.68 24.19
CA ALA A 1 -2.51 17.82 22.89
C ALA A 1 -1.51 18.50 21.96
N VAL A 2 -0.95 17.75 21.02
CA VAL A 2 -0.09 18.32 19.97
C VAL A 2 -1.04 18.88 18.93
N LEU A 3 -1.02 20.19 18.74
CA LEU A 3 -1.83 20.89 17.75
C LEU A 3 -1.28 20.50 16.37
N GLU A 4 -2.10 19.78 15.59
CA GLU A 4 -1.84 19.57 14.17
C GLU A 4 -1.93 20.93 13.48
N ASP A 5 -0.79 21.41 12.99
CA ASP A 5 -0.69 22.55 12.10
C ASP A 5 -1.37 22.18 10.78
N GLN A 6 -2.67 22.47 10.69
CA GLN A 6 -3.41 22.44 9.43
C GLN A 6 -2.96 23.64 8.60
N GLY A 7 -1.76 23.52 8.02
CA GLY A 7 -1.19 24.49 7.11
C GLY A 7 -2.07 24.63 5.88
N THR A 8 -2.75 25.77 5.76
CA THR A 8 -3.32 26.25 4.51
C THR A 8 -2.23 26.29 3.46
N ALA A 9 -2.20 25.30 2.56
CA ALA A 9 -1.22 25.22 1.48
C ALA A 9 -1.42 26.39 0.53
N GLY A 10 -0.53 27.39 0.62
CA GLY A 10 -0.39 28.39 -0.43
C GLY A 10 0.04 27.75 -1.76
N PRO A 11 -0.06 28.49 -2.90
CA PRO A 11 0.33 27.95 -4.20
C PRO A 11 1.79 27.49 -4.19
N ARG A 12 2.03 26.21 -4.54
CA ARG A 12 3.39 25.66 -4.63
C ARG A 12 4.20 26.40 -5.72
N PRO A 13 5.51 26.67 -5.51
CA PRO A 13 6.37 27.24 -6.54
C PRO A 13 6.41 26.31 -7.77
N LEU A 14 6.15 26.86 -8.96
CA LEU A 14 6.14 26.13 -10.25
C LEU A 14 7.54 25.68 -10.73
N THR A 15 8.59 25.95 -9.96
CA THR A 15 9.99 25.91 -10.42
C THR A 15 10.82 24.74 -9.86
N GLY A 16 10.17 23.66 -9.42
CA GLY A 16 10.83 22.39 -9.08
C GLY A 16 10.03 21.19 -9.61
N PRO A 17 10.62 19.99 -9.72
CA PRO A 17 9.84 18.77 -9.93
C PRO A 17 8.76 18.71 -8.83
N PRO A 18 7.51 18.30 -9.16
CA PRO A 18 6.42 18.30 -8.19
C PRO A 18 6.71 17.27 -7.09
N GLU A 19 7.30 17.72 -5.98
CA GLU A 19 7.50 16.90 -4.80
C GLU A 19 6.15 16.67 -4.13
N GLN A 20 5.74 15.40 -4.01
CA GLN A 20 4.49 15.03 -3.36
C GLN A 20 4.62 15.19 -1.85
N THR A 21 3.61 15.78 -1.24
CA THR A 21 3.49 15.82 0.23
C THR A 21 3.24 14.42 0.79
N PRO A 22 3.62 14.14 2.06
CA PRO A 22 3.29 12.89 2.73
C PRO A 22 1.80 12.54 2.67
N GLU A 23 0.94 13.54 2.80
CA GLU A 23 -0.51 13.40 2.73
C GLU A 23 -0.94 12.94 1.33
N GLU A 24 -0.45 13.57 0.26
CA GLU A 24 -0.72 13.16 -1.13
C GLU A 24 -0.22 11.74 -1.42
N MET A 25 0.97 11.38 -0.94
CA MET A 25 1.51 10.02 -1.12
C MET A 25 0.61 8.98 -0.45
N SER A 26 0.14 9.25 0.78
CA SER A 26 -0.72 8.34 1.52
C SER A 26 -2.13 8.23 0.93
N PHE A 27 -2.65 9.32 0.35
CA PHE A 27 -3.99 9.38 -0.23
C PHE A 27 -4.06 8.70 -1.60
N TYR A 28 -3.12 9.00 -2.50
CA TYR A 28 -3.14 8.51 -3.87
C TYR A 28 -2.48 7.12 -4.04
N ALA A 29 -1.43 6.83 -3.27
CA ALA A 29 -0.69 5.57 -3.37
C ALA A 29 -0.38 5.02 -1.97
N PRO A 30 -1.41 4.59 -1.21
CA PRO A 30 -1.26 4.07 0.14
C PRO A 30 -0.27 2.91 0.19
N ASN A 31 0.49 2.84 1.29
CA ASN A 31 1.45 1.77 1.54
C ASN A 31 0.82 0.66 2.38
N TYR A 32 0.66 -0.52 1.78
CA TYR A 32 0.03 -1.68 2.40
C TYR A 32 1.02 -2.64 3.09
N LEU A 33 2.27 -2.25 3.36
CA LEU A 33 3.29 -3.17 3.90
C LEU A 33 2.81 -4.00 5.10
N CYS A 34 2.13 -3.37 6.06
CA CYS A 34 1.54 -4.06 7.21
C CYS A 34 0.50 -5.11 6.80
N LEU A 35 -0.42 -4.75 5.90
CA LEU A 35 -1.42 -5.66 5.36
C LEU A 35 -0.77 -6.81 4.58
N SER A 36 0.28 -6.52 3.80
CA SER A 36 1.02 -7.53 3.04
C SER A 36 1.80 -8.50 3.93
N ILE A 37 2.26 -8.08 5.13
CA ILE A 37 2.83 -9.00 6.12
C ILE A 37 1.76 -9.97 6.62
N VAL A 38 0.55 -9.46 6.91
CA VAL A 38 -0.58 -10.31 7.31
C VAL A 38 -0.95 -11.29 6.19
N ALA A 39 -1.05 -10.81 4.95
CA ALA A 39 -1.30 -11.63 3.77
C ALA A 39 -0.22 -12.71 3.58
N LEU A 40 1.06 -12.38 3.81
CA LEU A 40 2.18 -13.33 3.75
C LEU A 40 2.06 -14.45 4.78
N ILE A 41 1.60 -14.13 6.00
CA ILE A 41 1.42 -15.14 7.06
C ILE A 41 0.24 -16.07 6.74
N ILE A 42 -0.87 -15.51 6.25
CA ILE A 42 -2.11 -16.27 6.01
C ILE A 42 -2.02 -17.07 4.69
N PHE A 43 -1.47 -16.47 3.63
CA PHE A 43 -1.34 -17.12 2.34
C PHE A 43 -0.08 -16.65 1.59
N PRO A 44 1.09 -17.28 1.86
CA PRO A 44 2.37 -16.87 1.31
C PRO A 44 2.43 -16.70 -0.22
N PRO A 45 1.80 -17.56 -1.04
CA PRO A 45 1.90 -17.45 -2.50
C PRO A 45 1.43 -16.10 -3.08
N LEU A 46 0.43 -15.47 -2.48
CA LEU A 46 -0.06 -14.13 -2.88
C LEU A 46 0.54 -13.00 -2.02
N GLY A 47 0.92 -13.26 -0.77
CA GLY A 47 1.55 -12.25 0.09
C GLY A 47 2.96 -11.84 -0.33
N ILE A 48 3.78 -12.77 -0.87
CA ILE A 48 5.12 -12.45 -1.40
C ILE A 48 5.08 -11.39 -2.51
N PRO A 49 4.30 -11.56 -3.60
CA PRO A 49 4.24 -10.54 -4.64
C PRO A 49 3.64 -9.22 -4.12
N ALA A 50 2.71 -9.26 -3.16
CA ALA A 50 2.14 -8.06 -2.56
C ALA A 50 3.21 -7.20 -1.84
N ILE A 51 4.11 -7.82 -1.07
CA ILE A 51 5.26 -7.15 -0.44
C ILE A 51 6.19 -6.52 -1.49
N ILE A 52 6.43 -7.20 -2.61
CA ILE A 52 7.28 -6.67 -3.69
C ILE A 52 6.63 -5.42 -4.30
N PHE A 53 5.33 -5.45 -4.58
CA PHE A 53 4.62 -4.29 -5.12
C PHE A 53 4.49 -3.13 -4.11
N SER A 54 4.37 -3.42 -2.80
CA SER A 54 4.39 -2.40 -1.74
C SER A 54 5.74 -1.66 -1.72
N ARG A 55 6.85 -2.40 -1.86
CA ARG A 55 8.19 -1.80 -1.97
C ARG A 55 8.33 -0.95 -3.23
N LYS A 56 7.87 -1.46 -4.38
CA LYS A 56 7.87 -0.69 -5.65
C LYS A 56 7.02 0.58 -5.57
N THR A 57 5.91 0.56 -4.82
CA THR A 57 5.09 1.75 -4.55
C THR A 57 5.90 2.81 -3.81
N THR A 58 6.62 2.40 -2.76
CA THR A 58 7.47 3.31 -1.97
C THR A 58 8.60 3.90 -2.81
N GLU A 59 9.19 3.10 -3.68
CA GLU A 59 10.25 3.55 -4.60
C GLU A 59 9.72 4.51 -5.67
N ALA A 60 8.55 4.23 -6.26
CA ALA A 60 7.90 5.11 -7.22
C ALA A 60 7.51 6.46 -6.60
N ASN A 61 6.98 6.46 -5.37
CA ASN A 61 6.67 7.67 -4.61
C ASN A 61 7.92 8.54 -4.39
N LYS A 62 9.05 7.95 -4.01
CA LYS A 62 10.32 8.69 -3.84
C LYS A 62 10.84 9.34 -5.12
N ASN A 63 10.53 8.74 -6.26
CA ASN A 63 10.92 9.24 -7.58
C ASN A 63 9.86 10.15 -8.22
N SER A 64 8.81 10.56 -7.48
CA SER A 64 7.68 11.35 -7.97
C SER A 64 6.96 10.71 -9.18
N LYS A 65 6.97 9.38 -9.27
CA LYS A 65 6.32 8.60 -10.33
C LYS A 65 4.92 8.14 -9.89
N TRP A 66 3.99 9.10 -9.84
CA TRP A 66 2.66 8.91 -9.29
C TRP A 66 1.84 7.80 -9.97
N GLU A 67 1.94 7.63 -11.29
CA GLU A 67 1.17 6.61 -12.01
C GLU A 67 1.67 5.19 -11.73
N GLU A 68 3.00 5.00 -11.68
CA GLU A 68 3.60 3.73 -11.27
C GLU A 68 3.25 3.40 -9.82
N ALA A 69 3.27 4.40 -8.93
CA ALA A 69 2.92 4.22 -7.53
C ALA A 69 1.45 3.81 -7.36
N TYR A 70 0.52 4.45 -8.09
CA TYR A 70 -0.90 4.14 -8.07
C TYR A 70 -1.17 2.70 -8.53
N ILE A 71 -0.59 2.30 -9.67
CA ILE A 71 -0.77 0.95 -10.21
C ILE A 71 -0.21 -0.11 -9.26
N ASN A 72 0.98 0.12 -8.69
CA ASN A 72 1.60 -0.82 -7.76
C ASN A 72 0.83 -0.91 -6.44
N SER A 73 0.38 0.22 -5.90
CA SER A 73 -0.44 0.27 -4.67
C SER A 73 -1.75 -0.49 -4.86
N GLY A 74 -2.45 -0.26 -5.97
CA GLY A 74 -3.68 -0.98 -6.31
C GLY A 74 -3.47 -2.49 -6.45
N ARG A 75 -2.37 -2.92 -7.11
CA ARG A 75 -1.99 -4.34 -7.21
C ARG A 75 -1.71 -4.96 -5.85
N THR A 76 -0.99 -4.26 -4.97
CA THR A 76 -0.75 -4.73 -3.60
C THR A 76 -2.05 -4.90 -2.84
N GLY A 77 -2.93 -3.89 -2.83
CA GLY A 77 -4.21 -3.98 -2.13
C GLY A 77 -5.08 -5.14 -2.64
N TRP A 78 -5.16 -5.31 -3.95
CA TRP A 78 -5.88 -6.44 -4.56
C TRP A 78 -5.28 -7.79 -4.12
N LEU A 79 -3.97 -7.96 -4.25
CA LEU A 79 -3.29 -9.21 -3.86
C LEU A 79 -3.47 -9.52 -2.37
N ASP A 80 -3.37 -8.52 -1.51
CA ASP A 80 -3.53 -8.68 -0.06
C ASP A 80 -4.93 -9.17 0.31
N VAL A 81 -5.97 -8.56 -0.27
CA VAL A 81 -7.36 -8.97 -0.01
C VAL A 81 -7.59 -10.41 -0.47
N PHE A 82 -7.16 -10.78 -1.68
CA PHE A 82 -7.33 -12.15 -2.17
C PHE A 82 -6.52 -13.16 -1.36
N ALA A 83 -5.28 -12.84 -0.97
CA ALA A 83 -4.47 -13.67 -0.10
C ALA A 83 -5.17 -13.97 1.22
N ILE A 84 -5.68 -12.93 1.88
CA ILE A 84 -6.37 -13.05 3.17
C ILE A 84 -7.65 -13.87 3.02
N LEU A 85 -8.49 -13.59 2.02
CA LEU A 85 -9.75 -14.31 1.82
C LEU A 85 -9.52 -15.81 1.52
N ILE A 86 -8.58 -16.12 0.63
CA ILE A 86 -8.24 -17.51 0.28
C ILE A 86 -7.65 -18.22 1.50
N GLY A 87 -6.67 -17.60 2.17
CA GLY A 87 -6.02 -18.19 3.32
C GLY A 87 -6.97 -18.43 4.49
N LEU A 88 -7.87 -17.48 4.79
CA LEU A 88 -8.93 -17.67 5.79
C LEU A 88 -9.91 -18.77 5.38
N GLY A 89 -10.27 -18.86 4.09
CA GLY A 89 -11.11 -19.94 3.58
C GLY A 89 -10.48 -21.33 3.76
N LEU A 90 -9.17 -21.45 3.49
CA LEU A 90 -8.42 -22.69 3.71
C LEU A 90 -8.31 -23.04 5.20
N ILE A 91 -8.01 -22.07 6.06
CA ILE A 91 -7.95 -22.26 7.51
C ILE A 91 -9.32 -22.70 8.04
N TYR A 92 -10.39 -22.03 7.63
CA TYR A 92 -11.76 -22.38 8.01
C TYR A 92 -12.10 -23.81 7.60
N TYR A 93 -11.84 -24.18 6.34
CA TYR A 93 -12.07 -25.54 5.86
C TYR A 93 -11.27 -26.57 6.67
N PHE A 94 -9.99 -26.31 6.91
CA PHE A 94 -9.13 -27.20 7.67
C PHE A 94 -9.63 -27.40 9.10
N VAL A 95 -10.06 -26.34 9.78
CA VAL A 95 -10.56 -26.43 11.17
C VAL A 95 -11.89 -27.17 11.28
N LEU A 96 -12.79 -27.05 10.28
CA LEU A 96 -14.11 -27.67 10.34
C LEU A 96 -14.16 -29.10 9.82
N PHE A 97 -13.33 -29.44 8.85
CA PHE A 97 -13.45 -30.68 8.07
C PHE A 97 -12.22 -31.58 8.16
N THR A 98 -11.24 -31.24 9.00
CA THR A 98 -10.10 -32.10 9.34
C THR A 98 -10.09 -32.36 10.84
#